data_AF-A0A2E5ZIB1-F1
#
_entry.id   AF-A0A2E5ZIB1-F1
#
_cell.length_a   1.000
_cell.length_b   1.000
_cell.length_c   1.000
_cell.angle_alpha   90.00
_cell.angle_beta   90.00
_cell.angle_gamma   90.00
#
_symmetry.space_group_name_H-M   'P 1'
#
loop_
_entity.id
_entity.type
_entity.pdbx_description
1 polymer ?
#
loop_
_entity_poly.entity_id
_entity_poly.type
_entity_poly.pdbx_seq_one_letter_code
_entity_poly.pdbx_strand_id
1 'polypeptide(L)'
;MPGSPSARDRLPRWLAVVVVAVVSAGAALLLGVVPFQGWLDQRDRNAALRVEVEAVEAGNRAYEDRMDALDTDEEIERLAREDYGLVRPDEEAYAIQPAPASDAEVPGIWPFAD
;
A
#
# COMPACT_ATOMS: atom_id res chain seq x y z
N MET A 1 -42.09 2.39 80.30
CA MET A 1 -40.98 1.63 79.66
C MET A 1 -41.63 0.48 78.90
N PRO A 2 -41.57 0.49 77.56
CA PRO A 2 -40.49 -0.21 76.87
C PRO A 2 -39.87 0.60 75.72
N GLY A 3 -38.56 0.43 75.52
CA GLY A 3 -37.83 1.00 74.39
C GLY A 3 -38.03 0.14 73.14
N SER A 4 -38.41 0.79 72.04
CA SER A 4 -38.50 0.22 70.70
C SER A 4 -37.10 -0.05 70.12
N PRO A 5 -36.84 -1.21 69.49
CA PRO A 5 -35.59 -1.45 68.79
C PRO A 5 -35.61 -0.73 67.44
N SER A 6 -34.89 0.39 67.32
CA SER A 6 -34.58 0.95 66.01
C SER A 6 -33.38 0.21 65.43
N ALA A 7 -33.64 -0.94 64.79
CA ALA A 7 -32.72 -1.57 63.87
C ALA A 7 -32.62 -0.68 62.63
N ARG A 8 -31.83 0.39 62.74
CA ARG A 8 -31.31 1.06 61.54
C ARG A 8 -30.36 0.04 60.93
N ASP A 9 -30.84 -0.71 59.96
CA ASP A 9 -30.02 -1.58 59.12
C ASP A 9 -28.91 -0.74 58.53
N ARG A 10 -27.77 -0.73 59.21
CA ARG A 10 -26.52 -0.21 58.67
C ARG A 10 -26.14 -1.23 57.62
N LEU A 11 -26.54 -0.96 56.37
CA LEU A 11 -26.05 -1.73 55.23
C LEU A 11 -24.56 -1.95 55.44
N PRO A 12 -24.13 -3.21 55.49
CA PRO A 12 -22.79 -3.50 55.93
C PRO A 12 -21.82 -2.90 54.89
N ARG A 13 -20.75 -2.24 55.37
CA ARG A 13 -19.85 -1.44 54.51
C ARG A 13 -19.33 -2.19 53.28
N TRP A 14 -19.21 -3.52 53.37
CA TRP A 14 -18.82 -4.36 52.24
C TRP A 14 -19.82 -4.31 51.08
N LEU A 15 -21.12 -4.15 51.36
CA LEU A 15 -22.16 -4.08 50.34
C LEU A 15 -22.09 -2.76 49.56
N ALA A 16 -21.75 -1.66 50.24
CA ALA A 16 -21.46 -0.38 49.58
C ALA A 16 -20.22 -0.49 48.67
N VAL A 17 -19.15 -1.17 49.13
CA VAL A 17 -17.95 -1.41 48.31
C VAL A 17 -18.29 -2.25 47.08
N VAL A 18 -19.09 -3.31 47.23
CA VAL A 18 -19.52 -4.15 46.11
C VAL A 18 -20.34 -3.36 45.09
N VAL A 19 -21.29 -2.55 45.54
CA VAL A 19 -22.10 -1.71 44.64
C VAL A 19 -21.22 -0.72 43.87
N VAL A 20 -20.27 -0.05 44.54
CA VAL A 20 -19.34 0.87 43.87
C VAL A 20 -18.46 0.14 42.85
N ALA A 21 -17.95 -1.04 43.20
CA ALA A 21 -17.14 -1.84 42.28
C ALA A 21 -17.92 -2.26 41.02
N VAL A 22 -19.16 -2.73 41.19
CA VAL A 22 -20.04 -3.13 40.08
C VAL A 22 -20.39 -1.92 39.19
N VAL A 23 -20.74 -0.78 39.79
CA VAL A 23 -21.03 0.45 39.03
C VAL A 23 -19.79 0.93 38.27
N SER A 24 -18.63 0.87 38.90
CA SER A 24 -17.35 1.28 38.28
C SER A 24 -16.99 0.35 37.11
N ALA A 25 -17.15 -0.96 37.27
CA ALA A 25 -16.93 -1.93 36.21
C ALA A 25 -17.92 -1.75 35.05
N GLY A 26 -19.20 -1.52 35.36
CA GLY A 26 -20.22 -1.22 34.34
C GLY A 26 -19.92 0.08 33.58
N ALA A 27 -19.51 1.13 34.27
CA ALA A 27 -19.10 2.40 33.66
C ALA A 27 -17.85 2.22 32.78
N ALA A 28 -16.85 1.46 33.23
CA ALA A 28 -15.66 1.14 32.44
C ALA A 28 -15.97 0.33 31.19
N LEU A 29 -16.93 -0.61 31.25
CA LEU A 29 -17.40 -1.35 30.09
C LEU A 29 -18.14 -0.45 29.09
N LEU A 30 -19.04 0.41 29.58
CA LEU A 30 -19.82 1.31 28.72
C LEU A 30 -18.96 2.42 28.08
N LEU A 31 -18.03 2.98 28.85
CA LEU A 31 -17.18 4.10 28.41
C LEU A 31 -15.87 3.64 27.78
N GLY A 32 -15.39 2.43 28.05
CA GLY A 32 -14.07 1.95 27.63
C GLY A 32 -14.03 1.33 26.24
N VAL A 33 -15.14 0.76 25.75
CA VAL A 33 -15.16 0.10 24.44
C VAL A 33 -14.90 1.08 23.31
N VAL A 34 -15.60 2.22 23.26
CA VAL A 34 -15.43 3.23 22.20
C VAL A 34 -14.00 3.81 22.13
N PRO A 35 -13.39 4.33 23.21
CA PRO A 35 -12.02 4.85 23.15
C PRO A 35 -10.98 3.76 22.85
N PHE A 36 -11.20 2.52 23.31
CA PHE A 36 -10.28 1.42 23.01
C PHE A 36 -10.35 0.98 21.55
N GLN A 37 -11.56 0.81 21.00
CA GLN A 37 -11.75 0.49 19.57
C GLN A 37 -11.23 1.62 18.68
N GLY A 38 -11.50 2.88 19.03
CA GLY A 38 -10.99 4.04 18.29
C GLY A 38 -9.45 4.13 18.28
N TRP A 39 -8.78 3.76 19.38
CA TRP A 39 -7.32 3.70 19.42
C TRP A 39 -6.76 2.59 18.51
N LEU A 40 -7.39 1.40 18.51
CA LEU A 40 -7.01 0.30 17.61
C LEU A 40 -7.20 0.69 16.14
N ASP A 41 -8.37 1.22 15.79
CA ASP A 41 -8.66 1.73 14.45
C ASP A 41 -7.64 2.78 14.01
N GLN A 42 -7.31 3.72 14.89
CA GLN A 42 -6.33 4.77 14.59
C GLN A 42 -4.94 4.18 14.37
N ARG A 43 -4.55 3.18 15.16
CA ARG A 43 -3.27 2.47 15.02
C ARG A 43 -3.19 1.77 13.67
N ASP A 44 -4.24 1.04 13.29
CA ASP A 44 -4.29 0.29 12.04
C ASP A 44 -4.30 1.23 10.83
N ARG A 45 -5.08 2.32 10.88
CA ARG A 45 -5.04 3.38 9.85
C ARG A 45 -3.66 4.00 9.72
N ASN A 46 -2.99 4.28 10.83
CA ASN A 46 -1.64 4.85 10.79
C ASN A 46 -0.63 3.87 10.18
N ALA A 47 -0.75 2.58 10.48
CA ALA A 47 0.09 1.55 9.87
C ALA A 47 -0.15 1.47 8.35
N ALA A 48 -1.40 1.47 7.90
CA ALA A 48 -1.74 1.43 6.48
C ALA A 48 -1.21 2.67 5.71
N LEU A 49 -1.43 3.86 6.27
CA LEU A 49 -0.95 5.11 5.66
C LEU A 49 0.58 5.17 5.55
N ARG A 50 1.31 4.61 6.52
CA ARG A 50 2.78 4.54 6.43
C ARG A 50 3.24 3.70 5.24
N VAL A 51 2.58 2.56 5.01
CA VAL A 51 2.88 1.70 3.85
C VAL A 51 2.58 2.43 2.54
N GLU A 52 1.47 3.16 2.48
CA GLU A 52 1.12 3.97 1.30
C GLU A 52 2.14 5.08 1.03
N VAL A 53 2.54 5.82 2.08
CA VAL A 53 3.58 6.85 1.96
C VAL A 53 4.89 6.25 1.48
N GLU A 54 5.35 5.14 2.06
CA GLU A 54 6.59 4.47 1.66
C GLU A 54 6.53 4.03 0.18
N ALA A 55 5.39 3.52 -0.28
CA ALA A 55 5.19 3.14 -1.67
C ALA A 55 5.28 4.35 -2.63
N VAL A 56 4.63 5.47 -2.27
CA VAL A 56 4.68 6.71 -3.07
C VAL A 56 6.09 7.31 -3.07
N GLU A 57 6.77 7.35 -1.93
CA GLU A 57 8.15 7.84 -1.84
C GLU A 57 9.13 6.98 -2.64
N ALA A 58 8.95 5.65 -2.64
CA ALA A 58 9.74 4.75 -3.48
C ALA A 58 9.50 5.02 -4.98
N GLY A 59 8.24 5.25 -5.38
CA GLY A 59 7.89 5.64 -6.75
C GLY A 59 8.52 6.97 -7.14
N ASN A 60 8.42 7.98 -6.28
CA ASN A 60 9.02 9.30 -6.52
C ASN A 60 10.53 9.22 -6.71
N ARG A 61 11.25 8.48 -5.86
CA ARG A 61 12.70 8.29 -6.02
C ARG A 61 13.06 7.64 -7.36
N ALA A 62 12.30 6.62 -7.78
CA ALA A 62 12.53 5.99 -9.08
C ALA A 62 12.25 6.95 -10.26
N TYR A 63 11.29 7.86 -10.12
CA TYR A 63 11.06 8.89 -11.12
C TYR A 63 12.16 9.95 -11.13
N GLU A 64 12.62 10.41 -9.97
CA GLU A 64 13.74 11.33 -9.84
C GLU A 64 15.01 10.75 -10.48
N ASP A 65 15.37 9.51 -10.15
CA ASP A 65 16.52 8.82 -10.77
C ASP A 65 16.41 8.75 -12.31
N ARG A 66 15.20 8.52 -12.82
CA ARG A 66 14.96 8.49 -14.28
C ARG A 66 15.02 9.88 -14.91
N MET A 67 14.50 10.89 -14.22
CA MET A 67 14.58 12.28 -14.68
C MET A 67 16.05 12.71 -14.75
N ASP A 68 16.84 12.42 -13.73
CA ASP A 68 18.27 12.72 -13.67
C ASP A 68 19.03 12.02 -14.80
N ALA A 69 18.71 10.75 -15.09
CA ALA A 69 19.29 10.05 -16.23
C ALA A 69 18.91 10.73 -17.56
N LEU A 70 17.63 11.02 -17.76
CA LEU A 70 17.11 11.66 -18.99
C LEU A 70 17.58 13.09 -19.19
N ASP A 71 18.10 13.77 -18.16
CA ASP A 71 18.69 15.10 -18.26
C ASP A 71 20.13 15.07 -18.83
N THR A 72 20.66 13.87 -19.11
CA THR A 72 21.99 13.70 -19.70
C THR A 72 21.92 13.45 -21.20
N ASP A 73 22.85 14.06 -21.94
CA ASP A 73 22.99 13.84 -23.39
C ASP A 73 23.24 12.36 -23.73
N GLU A 74 23.98 11.64 -22.88
CA GLU A 74 24.32 10.22 -23.09
C GLU A 74 23.08 9.32 -23.03
N GLU A 75 22.21 9.51 -22.04
CA GLU A 75 20.98 8.73 -21.93
C GLU A 75 19.98 9.07 -23.05
N ILE A 76 19.88 10.35 -23.42
CA ILE A 76 19.08 10.78 -24.56
C ILE A 76 19.59 10.12 -25.85
N GLU A 77 20.90 10.14 -26.09
CA GLU A 77 21.51 9.53 -27.28
C GLU A 77 21.33 8.01 -27.30
N ARG A 78 21.43 7.35 -26.14
CA ARG A 78 21.17 5.92 -25.99
C ARG A 78 19.74 5.56 -26.39
N LEU A 79 18.75 6.27 -25.86
CA LEU A 79 17.34 6.06 -26.19
C LEU A 79 17.02 6.44 -27.64
N ALA A 80 17.60 7.52 -28.15
CA ALA A 80 17.46 7.93 -29.56
C ALA A 80 17.93 6.83 -30.52
N ARG A 81 19.05 6.15 -30.20
CA ARG A 81 19.55 5.01 -30.96
C ARG A 81 18.69 3.76 -30.78
N GLU A 82 18.34 3.43 -29.55
CA GLU A 82 17.61 2.20 -29.20
C GLU A 82 16.18 2.21 -29.74
N ASP A 83 15.42 3.25 -29.45
CA ASP A 83 13.98 3.30 -29.73
C ASP A 83 13.65 3.87 -31.11
N TYR A 84 14.53 4.72 -31.65
CA TYR A 84 14.28 5.45 -32.90
C TYR A 84 15.31 5.19 -34.00
N GLY A 85 16.37 4.43 -33.73
CA GLY A 85 17.41 4.14 -34.72
C GLY A 85 18.15 5.39 -35.23
N LEU A 86 18.13 6.48 -34.47
CA LEU A 86 18.78 7.73 -34.86
C LEU A 86 20.31 7.56 -34.79
N VAL A 87 21.00 8.12 -35.78
CA VAL A 87 22.47 8.13 -35.85
C VAL A 87 22.97 9.57 -35.97
N ARG A 88 24.23 9.81 -35.61
CA ARG A 88 24.83 11.13 -35.79
C ARG A 88 25.00 11.47 -37.29
N PRO A 89 25.11 12.76 -37.65
CA PRO A 89 25.25 13.17 -39.05
C PRO A 89 26.45 12.56 -39.78
N ASP A 90 27.50 12.16 -39.06
CA ASP A 90 28.71 11.53 -39.58
C ASP A 90 28.71 10.00 -39.47
N GLU A 91 27.60 9.39 -39.05
CA GLU A 91 27.42 7.95 -38.90
C GLU A 91 26.50 7.37 -40.00
N GLU A 92 26.72 6.11 -40.36
CA GLU A 92 25.87 5.38 -41.31
C GLU A 92 25.12 4.23 -40.60
N ALA A 93 23.79 4.21 -40.72
CA ALA A 93 22.96 3.14 -40.19
C ALA A 93 22.77 2.01 -41.21
N TYR A 94 23.05 0.77 -40.80
CA TYR A 94 22.82 -0.43 -41.61
C TYR A 94 21.68 -1.25 -41.00
N ALA A 95 20.57 -1.40 -41.73
CA ALA A 95 19.47 -2.28 -41.33
C ALA A 95 19.71 -3.70 -41.87
N ILE A 96 19.80 -4.68 -40.97
CA ILE A 96 19.87 -6.09 -41.33
C ILE A 96 18.45 -6.64 -41.35
N GLN A 97 18.00 -7.14 -42.50
CA GLN A 97 16.73 -7.84 -42.57
C GLN A 97 16.82 -9.11 -41.71
N PRO A 98 15.84 -9.36 -40.82
CA PRO A 98 15.80 -10.63 -40.10
C PRO A 98 15.76 -11.77 -41.12
N ALA A 99 16.37 -12.90 -40.76
CA ALA A 99 16.27 -14.10 -41.58
C ALA A 99 14.79 -14.35 -41.90
N PRO A 100 14.44 -14.68 -43.16
CA PRO A 100 13.06 -14.92 -43.52
C PRO A 100 12.47 -15.93 -42.54
N ALA A 101 11.24 -15.66 -42.07
CA ALA A 101 10.50 -16.66 -41.30
C ALA A 101 10.50 -17.94 -42.14
N SER A 102 10.96 -19.04 -41.54
CA SER A 102 11.10 -20.34 -42.19
C SER A 102 9.88 -20.63 -43.05
N ASP A 103 10.14 -20.85 -44.34
CA ASP A 103 9.24 -21.13 -45.46
C ASP A 103 7.77 -21.26 -45.06
N ALA A 104 7.00 -20.19 -45.27
CA ALA A 104 5.59 -20.38 -45.52
C ALA A 104 5.49 -21.33 -46.72
N GLU A 105 5.00 -22.56 -46.52
CA GLU A 105 4.67 -23.49 -47.61
C GLU A 105 3.79 -22.74 -48.61
N VAL A 106 4.38 -22.34 -49.73
CA VAL A 106 3.63 -21.78 -50.85
C VAL A 106 2.88 -22.96 -51.45
N PRO A 107 1.54 -23.02 -51.36
CA PRO A 107 0.79 -24.14 -51.92
C PRO A 107 1.05 -24.16 -53.42
N GLY A 108 1.66 -25.24 -53.90
CA GLY A 108 2.14 -25.35 -55.27
C GLY A 108 1.04 -25.20 -56.31
N ILE A 109 0.84 -23.97 -56.79
CA ILE A 109 0.34 -23.66 -58.13
C ILE A 109 1.06 -22.39 -58.60
N TRP A 110 1.80 -22.53 -59.71
CA TRP A 110 2.58 -21.55 -60.49
C TRP A 110 2.95 -20.18 -59.87
N PRO A 111 4.25 -19.78 -59.88
CA PRO A 111 5.36 -20.44 -60.56
C PRO A 111 6.20 -21.39 -59.67
N PHE A 112 5.76 -21.74 -58.45
CA PHE A 112 6.59 -22.47 -57.47
C PHE A 112 5.98 -23.82 -57.07
N ALA A 113 5.77 -24.72 -58.04
CA ALA A 113 5.41 -26.10 -57.73
C ALA A 113 6.69 -26.93 -57.51
N ASP A 114 6.98 -27.22 -56.24
CA ASP A 114 7.37 -28.53 -55.68
C ASP A 114 7.46 -28.44 -54.15
#